data_AF-A0A7H4LCG9-F1
#
_entry.id   AF-A0A7H4LCG9-F1
#
_cell.length_a   1.000
_cell.length_b   1.000
_cell.length_c   1.000
_cell.angle_alpha   90.00
_cell.angle_beta   90.00
_cell.angle_gamma   90.00
#
_symmetry.space_group_name_H-M   'P 1'
#
loop_
_entity.id
_entity.type
_entity.pdbx_description
1 polymer ?
#
loop_
_entity_poly.entity_id
_entity_poly.type
_entity_poly.pdbx_seq_one_letter_code
_entity_poly.pdbx_strand_id
1 'polypeptide(L)'
;MKATPPQRRRGPRLVLLALVLCSLLVPLAFIFDRAPTGYVTTDERRRQEVVFHSFDPVEPIGGGGGGGAVDPVPVKVPVQDAPKKISNGSSGVPPPQHKQIDRPPLAVSVKPKVLPVQRTEPPKAVKGSTQRTIEVSKDIKKQKKDLKPDEVENLKACQLEFGSYCLWSTEHKVIMKDSVVKRLKDQLFVARSYYPSIAKLQGQEALTQEMKQNIQDHERVLSASSVDADLPSFINKKIEQMEHTIAKAKSCTVECHNVVRKLRQILDMTDDEAHFHMKQSAFLYNLGSQTLPKTHHCFSMRLTLEYFKSPSLDSDVYPARKFNTPNHRHYVILSKNVLATSVVINSTVINSKEPANNVFHILTDAQNFYGMKYWFARNSYKKAPIHVVNYEEMILDKLPKFSTRELYLSEEFRVLIRSTERPTEQTRIEYLSLFSHSHFFIPEIFKDLKKVVVLDDDVVVQRDLSFLWKLDMGDKVNGAVEFCGVRLGQMRNLLGKTKYDPKSCAWMSGVNVINLDNWRKHKVTENYLLLLKQVKKKDEVSLREAAFSLSLLSFQNLIYPLDGRSTLSGLGYDYGIDPEVAQSSAALHYNGNMKPWLELGILDYKNYWRRFLTREDRFMDECNVNP
;
A
#
# COMPACT_ATOMS: atom_id res chain seq x y z
N MET A 1 -16.84 57.34 -45.69
CA MET A 1 -17.91 56.33 -45.46
C MET A 1 -18.36 56.41 -44.01
N LYS A 2 -19.63 56.13 -43.69
CA LYS A 2 -20.11 56.07 -42.29
C LYS A 2 -19.82 54.68 -41.71
N ALA A 3 -19.28 54.62 -40.49
CA ALA A 3 -19.11 53.36 -39.76
C ALA A 3 -20.39 53.04 -38.95
N THR A 4 -20.85 51.79 -39.00
CA THR A 4 -22.01 51.29 -38.24
C THR A 4 -21.60 50.82 -36.83
N PRO A 5 -22.45 51.00 -35.80
CA PRO A 5 -22.16 50.54 -34.45
C PRO A 5 -22.34 49.01 -34.31
N PRO A 6 -21.60 48.34 -33.40
CA PRO A 6 -21.64 46.88 -33.25
C PRO A 6 -22.93 46.37 -32.60
N GLN A 7 -23.51 45.32 -33.16
CA GLN A 7 -24.68 44.65 -32.59
C GLN A 7 -24.34 43.91 -31.28
N ARG A 8 -25.05 44.23 -30.18
CA ARG A 8 -25.00 43.46 -28.93
C ARG A 8 -25.61 42.07 -29.11
N ARG A 9 -24.78 41.04 -29.36
CA ARG A 9 -25.20 39.63 -29.36
C ARG A 9 -25.80 39.24 -28.01
N ARG A 10 -27.08 38.82 -27.97
CA ARG A 10 -27.80 38.34 -26.76
C ARG A 10 -27.36 36.92 -26.30
N GLY A 11 -26.11 36.53 -26.56
CA GLY A 11 -25.60 35.18 -26.26
C GLY A 11 -25.46 34.83 -24.76
N PRO A 12 -24.80 35.66 -23.92
CA PRO A 12 -24.39 35.23 -22.58
C PRO A 12 -25.51 34.78 -21.64
N ARG A 13 -26.70 35.39 -21.72
CA ARG A 13 -27.80 35.10 -20.80
C ARG A 13 -28.44 33.73 -21.01
N LEU A 14 -28.48 33.24 -22.26
CA LEU A 14 -29.00 31.90 -22.55
C LEU A 14 -28.02 30.80 -22.09
N VAL A 15 -26.71 31.02 -22.25
CA VAL A 15 -25.68 30.10 -21.76
C VAL A 15 -25.70 30.03 -20.22
N LEU A 16 -25.82 31.17 -19.54
CA LEU A 16 -25.98 31.22 -18.08
C LEU A 16 -27.26 30.51 -17.59
N LEU A 17 -28.41 30.73 -18.24
CA LEU A 17 -29.64 30.02 -17.91
C LEU A 17 -29.54 28.51 -18.13
N ALA A 18 -28.89 28.07 -19.21
CA ALA A 18 -28.65 26.65 -19.47
C ALA A 18 -27.72 26.02 -18.41
N LEU A 19 -26.61 26.70 -18.05
CA LEU A 19 -25.71 26.23 -17.00
C LEU A 19 -26.40 26.14 -15.63
N VAL A 20 -27.26 27.12 -15.29
CA VAL A 20 -28.04 27.10 -14.04
C VAL A 20 -29.07 25.95 -14.05
N LEU A 21 -29.80 25.73 -15.16
CA LEU A 21 -30.70 24.58 -15.28
C LEU A 21 -29.93 23.25 -15.13
N CYS A 22 -28.78 23.09 -15.80
CA CYS A 22 -27.95 21.91 -15.65
C CYS A 22 -27.48 21.70 -14.21
N SER A 23 -27.05 22.76 -13.51
CA SER A 23 -26.62 22.66 -12.10
C SER A 23 -27.74 22.28 -11.13
N LEU A 24 -29.00 22.54 -11.48
CA LEU A 24 -30.18 22.17 -10.67
C LEU A 24 -30.74 20.79 -11.05
N LEU A 25 -30.63 20.38 -12.31
CA LEU A 25 -31.15 19.11 -12.81
C LEU A 25 -30.19 17.93 -12.60
N VAL A 26 -28.87 18.15 -12.60
CA VAL A 26 -27.89 17.07 -12.34
C VAL A 26 -28.07 16.44 -10.95
N PRO A 27 -28.23 17.20 -9.84
CA PRO A 27 -28.53 16.62 -8.53
C PRO A 27 -29.85 15.85 -8.49
N LEU A 28 -30.89 16.32 -9.20
CA LEU A 28 -32.19 15.64 -9.27
C LEU A 28 -32.11 14.33 -10.06
N ALA A 29 -31.35 14.30 -11.17
CA ALA A 29 -31.10 13.09 -11.94
C ALA A 29 -30.33 12.03 -11.11
N PHE A 30 -29.46 12.46 -10.20
CA PHE A 30 -28.72 11.59 -9.29
C PHE A 30 -29.60 10.91 -8.21
N ILE A 31 -30.80 11.43 -7.96
CA ILE A 31 -31.75 10.92 -6.94
C ILE A 31 -32.75 9.90 -7.53
N PHE A 32 -33.03 9.98 -8.84
CA PHE A 32 -34.09 9.21 -9.51
C PHE A 32 -33.54 8.24 -10.58
N ASP A 33 -32.54 7.45 -10.21
CA ASP A 33 -31.78 6.52 -11.07
C ASP A 33 -32.63 5.66 -12.02
N ARG A 34 -32.62 5.99 -13.32
CA ARG A 34 -33.22 5.22 -14.43
C ARG A 34 -32.55 5.51 -15.79
N ALA A 35 -31.24 5.29 -15.93
CA ALA A 35 -30.61 5.13 -17.26
C ALA A 35 -29.32 4.27 -17.19
N PRO A 36 -29.02 3.43 -18.19
CA PRO A 36 -27.97 2.43 -18.09
C PRO A 36 -26.54 2.99 -18.27
N THR A 37 -25.59 2.23 -17.71
CA THR A 37 -24.14 2.40 -17.74
C THR A 37 -23.55 3.00 -19.03
N GLY A 38 -22.97 4.21 -18.93
CA GLY A 38 -22.14 4.81 -19.98
C GLY A 38 -21.54 6.16 -19.56
N TYR A 39 -20.37 6.48 -20.14
CA TYR A 39 -19.60 7.74 -20.00
C TYR A 39 -18.93 7.98 -18.60
N VAL A 40 -17.66 8.44 -18.43
CA VAL A 40 -16.68 9.23 -19.23
C VAL A 40 -17.01 10.74 -19.19
N THR A 41 -16.24 11.65 -18.59
CA THR A 41 -14.92 11.59 -17.90
C THR A 41 -14.74 12.80 -16.98
N THR A 42 -14.11 12.61 -15.81
CA THR A 42 -13.22 13.57 -15.12
C THR A 42 -12.57 13.00 -13.86
N ASP A 43 -13.22 12.00 -13.23
CA ASP A 43 -12.87 11.54 -11.88
C ASP A 43 -11.82 10.42 -11.86
N GLU A 44 -10.53 10.78 -11.93
CA GLU A 44 -9.41 9.85 -11.65
C GLU A 44 -9.33 9.50 -10.16
N ARG A 45 -9.99 8.41 -9.75
CA ARG A 45 -9.46 7.33 -8.86
C ARG A 45 -10.56 6.34 -8.48
N ARG A 46 -10.79 5.32 -9.32
CA ARG A 46 -11.47 4.10 -8.84
C ARG A 46 -10.52 3.33 -7.90
N ARG A 47 -11.03 3.03 -6.70
CA ARG A 47 -10.45 2.19 -5.64
C ARG A 47 -9.48 1.12 -6.17
N GLN A 48 -8.28 1.03 -5.60
CA GLN A 48 -7.55 -0.24 -5.56
C GLN A 48 -6.90 -0.43 -4.18
N GLU A 49 -7.35 -1.46 -3.47
CA GLU A 49 -6.48 -2.27 -2.62
C GLU A 49 -6.63 -3.69 -3.16
N VAL A 50 -5.54 -4.30 -3.63
CA VAL A 50 -5.60 -5.63 -4.24
C VAL A 50 -5.53 -6.67 -3.12
N VAL A 51 -6.70 -7.12 -2.64
CA VAL A 51 -6.80 -8.10 -1.54
C VAL A 51 -6.52 -9.50 -2.08
N PHE A 52 -5.29 -9.96 -1.94
CA PHE A 52 -4.92 -11.33 -2.33
C PHE A 52 -5.43 -12.35 -1.29
N HIS A 53 -6.30 -13.26 -1.75
CA HIS A 53 -6.81 -14.35 -0.91
C HIS A 53 -5.71 -15.35 -0.50
N SER A 54 -5.79 -15.79 0.75
CA SER A 54 -5.35 -17.11 1.27
C SER A 54 -4.54 -17.99 0.31
N PHE A 55 -3.21 -17.96 0.41
CA PHE A 55 -2.34 -18.92 -0.28
C PHE A 55 -2.29 -20.27 0.47
N ASP A 56 -2.27 -21.36 -0.29
CA ASP A 56 -2.08 -22.72 0.21
C ASP A 56 -0.61 -22.99 0.60
N PRO A 57 -0.34 -23.91 1.54
CA PRO A 57 1.01 -24.40 1.79
C PRO A 57 1.60 -25.08 0.55
N VAL A 58 2.88 -24.82 0.25
CA VAL A 58 3.63 -25.64 -0.70
C VAL A 58 4.02 -26.94 0.00
N GLU A 59 3.60 -28.08 -0.54
CA GLU A 59 3.97 -29.39 0.00
C GLU A 59 5.50 -29.55 0.07
N PRO A 60 6.06 -30.02 1.20
CA PRO A 60 7.48 -30.33 1.28
C PRO A 60 7.76 -31.60 0.46
N ILE A 61 8.52 -31.47 -0.63
CA ILE A 61 9.03 -32.61 -1.39
C ILE A 61 10.01 -33.38 -0.50
N GLY A 62 9.50 -34.39 0.20
CA GLY A 62 10.27 -35.28 1.07
C GLY A 62 11.16 -36.21 0.24
N GLY A 63 12.46 -36.22 0.54
CA GLY A 63 13.36 -37.25 0.03
C GLY A 63 13.25 -38.51 0.89
N GLY A 64 12.86 -39.63 0.28
CA GLY A 64 12.81 -40.95 0.90
C GLY A 64 12.47 -42.00 -0.15
N GLY A 65 13.26 -43.07 -0.23
CA GLY A 65 13.05 -44.15 -1.21
C GLY A 65 12.79 -45.49 -0.53
N GLY A 66 12.29 -46.45 -1.31
CA GLY A 66 12.24 -47.86 -0.91
C GLY A 66 10.89 -48.55 -1.06
N GLY A 67 10.74 -49.30 -2.17
CA GLY A 67 9.97 -50.56 -2.21
C GLY A 67 8.45 -50.53 -2.04
N GLY A 68 7.73 -50.79 -3.13
CA GLY A 68 6.31 -51.15 -3.10
C GLY A 68 5.81 -51.44 -4.52
N ALA A 69 5.36 -52.66 -4.80
CA ALA A 69 4.97 -53.08 -6.14
C ALA A 69 3.53 -52.66 -6.49
N VAL A 70 3.32 -52.26 -7.74
CA VAL A 70 1.99 -52.10 -8.38
C VAL A 70 2.09 -52.61 -9.80
N ASP A 71 1.12 -53.44 -10.21
CA ASP A 71 1.00 -54.02 -11.55
C ASP A 71 -0.52 -54.13 -11.90
N PRO A 72 -0.94 -54.23 -13.18
CA PRO A 72 -1.16 -52.98 -13.95
C PRO A 72 -2.46 -52.96 -14.81
N VAL A 73 -2.56 -51.95 -15.71
CA VAL A 73 -3.41 -51.90 -16.94
C VAL A 73 -4.94 -51.64 -16.70
N PRO A 74 -5.70 -51.01 -17.64
CA PRO A 74 -5.35 -50.43 -18.96
C PRO A 74 -5.59 -48.92 -19.13
N VAL A 75 -4.87 -48.33 -20.10
CA VAL A 75 -5.28 -47.10 -20.81
C VAL A 75 -5.71 -47.48 -22.24
N LYS A 76 -6.77 -46.87 -22.78
CA LYS A 76 -7.16 -47.02 -24.20
C LYS A 76 -6.46 -46.00 -25.09
N VAL A 77 -6.09 -46.44 -26.30
CA VAL A 77 -5.30 -45.70 -27.31
C VAL A 77 -6.03 -45.73 -28.66
N PRO A 78 -5.94 -44.64 -29.45
CA PRO A 78 -5.59 -44.73 -30.89
C PRO A 78 -4.32 -43.86 -31.16
N VAL A 79 -3.25 -44.29 -31.85
CA VAL A 79 -3.14 -44.78 -33.26
C VAL A 79 -3.65 -43.71 -34.25
N GLN A 80 -2.92 -43.19 -35.24
CA GLN A 80 -1.58 -43.44 -35.84
C GLN A 80 -0.74 -42.12 -35.80
N ASP A 81 0.51 -41.97 -36.25
CA ASP A 81 1.29 -42.66 -37.28
C ASP A 81 2.83 -42.56 -37.06
N ALA A 82 3.65 -43.16 -37.95
CA ALA A 82 5.12 -43.18 -37.92
C ALA A 82 5.69 -42.90 -39.36
N PRO A 83 7.00 -43.03 -39.73
CA PRO A 83 8.18 -43.54 -38.97
C PRO A 83 9.57 -42.90 -39.29
N LYS A 84 10.65 -43.58 -38.82
CA LYS A 84 12.07 -43.61 -39.32
C LYS A 84 12.99 -42.38 -39.03
N LYS A 85 14.32 -42.52 -38.85
CA LYS A 85 15.23 -43.62 -38.41
C LYS A 85 16.69 -43.05 -38.28
N ILE A 86 17.65 -43.87 -37.78
CA ILE A 86 19.14 -43.74 -37.97
C ILE A 86 19.86 -42.65 -37.12
N SER A 87 21.16 -42.79 -36.75
CA SER A 87 21.78 -43.71 -35.76
C SER A 87 23.31 -43.48 -35.61
N ASN A 88 23.86 -43.66 -34.39
CA ASN A 88 25.29 -43.86 -34.03
C ASN A 88 26.26 -42.66 -34.25
N GLY A 89 27.41 -42.50 -33.55
CA GLY A 89 28.01 -43.26 -32.43
C GLY A 89 29.38 -42.71 -31.92
N SER A 90 29.96 -43.38 -30.91
CA SER A 90 31.34 -43.34 -30.30
C SER A 90 32.57 -43.03 -31.20
N SER A 91 33.84 -42.75 -30.79
CA SER A 91 34.62 -42.66 -29.51
C SER A 91 36.00 -41.97 -29.79
N GLY A 92 36.97 -41.73 -28.87
CA GLY A 92 37.02 -41.81 -27.39
C GLY A 92 38.43 -42.06 -26.74
N VAL A 93 38.89 -41.14 -25.87
CA VAL A 93 39.88 -41.28 -24.74
C VAL A 93 41.44 -41.39 -25.07
N PRO A 94 42.45 -41.60 -24.14
CA PRO A 94 43.46 -40.58 -23.72
C PRO A 94 45.00 -40.86 -24.00
N PRO A 95 45.98 -40.69 -23.05
CA PRO A 95 46.93 -39.56 -22.84
C PRO A 95 48.44 -39.93 -23.03
N PRO A 96 49.49 -39.16 -22.58
CA PRO A 96 50.05 -39.28 -21.20
C PRO A 96 50.80 -37.99 -20.66
N GLN A 97 51.82 -38.15 -19.78
CA GLN A 97 52.64 -37.09 -19.08
C GLN A 97 54.17 -37.44 -19.15
N HIS A 98 55.19 -36.87 -18.45
CA HIS A 98 55.38 -35.96 -17.29
C HIS A 98 56.88 -35.51 -17.19
N LYS A 99 57.26 -34.35 -16.57
CA LYS A 99 58.57 -34.10 -15.84
C LYS A 99 58.78 -32.66 -15.24
N GLN A 100 59.92 -32.43 -14.57
CA GLN A 100 60.17 -31.48 -13.45
C GLN A 100 61.66 -31.00 -13.37
N ILE A 101 62.05 -30.17 -12.35
CA ILE A 101 63.42 -29.77 -11.86
C ILE A 101 63.97 -28.47 -12.53
N ASP A 102 64.71 -27.50 -11.93
CA ASP A 102 65.70 -27.48 -10.81
C ASP A 102 65.79 -26.17 -9.93
N ARG A 103 66.78 -26.06 -9.01
CA ARG A 103 67.08 -24.93 -8.05
C ARG A 103 68.57 -24.93 -7.55
N PRO A 104 69.06 -24.09 -6.58
CA PRO A 104 68.49 -22.99 -5.78
C PRO A 104 69.03 -21.58 -6.16
N PRO A 105 70.03 -20.85 -5.56
CA PRO A 105 70.83 -20.97 -4.30
C PRO A 105 70.38 -19.99 -3.16
N LEU A 106 71.28 -19.20 -2.52
CA LEU A 106 71.14 -18.76 -1.10
C LEU A 106 72.01 -17.54 -0.66
N ALA A 107 71.56 -16.71 0.30
CA ALA A 107 72.37 -15.72 1.06
C ALA A 107 71.81 -15.44 2.50
N VAL A 108 72.61 -14.86 3.40
CA VAL A 108 72.53 -15.00 4.89
C VAL A 108 71.79 -13.87 5.66
N SER A 109 71.12 -14.27 6.76
CA SER A 109 70.86 -13.63 8.10
C SER A 109 71.20 -12.12 8.33
N VAL A 110 70.51 -11.34 9.17
CA VAL A 110 70.20 -11.54 10.62
C VAL A 110 68.88 -10.84 11.06
N LYS A 111 68.24 -11.34 12.14
CA LYS A 111 67.04 -10.77 12.80
C LYS A 111 67.35 -10.02 14.10
N PRO A 112 66.53 -9.01 14.46
CA PRO A 112 66.03 -8.83 15.83
C PRO A 112 64.60 -9.39 16.03
N LYS A 113 64.17 -9.58 17.29
CA LYS A 113 62.85 -10.14 17.63
C LYS A 113 61.74 -9.07 17.62
N VAL A 114 60.62 -9.39 16.99
CA VAL A 114 59.28 -8.93 17.38
C VAL A 114 58.38 -10.16 17.52
N LEU A 115 57.49 -10.18 18.50
CA LEU A 115 56.64 -11.32 18.82
C LEU A 115 55.55 -11.54 17.75
N PRO A 116 55.24 -12.79 17.36
CA PRO A 116 54.23 -13.06 16.34
C PRO A 116 52.81 -12.86 16.90
N VAL A 117 52.02 -12.04 16.21
CA VAL A 117 50.57 -11.91 16.43
C VAL A 117 49.89 -13.27 16.12
N GLN A 118 49.01 -13.73 17.01
CA GLN A 118 48.23 -14.94 16.78
C GLN A 118 47.29 -14.77 15.58
N ARG A 119 47.22 -15.80 14.71
CA ARG A 119 46.13 -15.92 13.74
C ARG A 119 44.87 -16.37 14.47
N THR A 120 43.92 -15.46 14.67
CA THR A 120 42.54 -15.82 15.04
C THR A 120 41.77 -16.25 13.80
N GLU A 121 41.02 -17.34 13.89
CA GLU A 121 40.10 -17.78 12.82
C GLU A 121 38.95 -16.77 12.63
N PRO A 122 38.36 -16.66 11.42
CA PRO A 122 37.14 -15.88 11.23
C PRO A 122 36.00 -16.47 12.10
N PRO A 123 35.27 -15.64 12.88
CA PRO A 123 34.29 -16.15 13.83
C PRO A 123 33.13 -16.85 13.14
N LYS A 124 32.76 -18.03 13.66
CA LYS A 124 31.64 -18.84 13.15
C LYS A 124 30.32 -18.04 13.24
N ALA A 125 29.51 -18.13 12.19
CA ALA A 125 28.24 -17.40 12.09
C ALA A 125 27.28 -17.77 13.24
N VAL A 126 27.02 -16.82 14.13
CA VAL A 126 26.15 -17.01 15.30
C VAL A 126 24.68 -17.03 14.86
N LYS A 127 24.11 -18.24 14.74
CA LYS A 127 22.64 -18.44 14.70
C LYS A 127 22.05 -18.07 16.07
N GLY A 128 21.77 -16.78 16.29
CA GLY A 128 21.36 -16.29 17.61
C GLY A 128 20.82 -14.86 17.66
N SER A 129 20.04 -14.43 16.65
CA SER A 129 19.41 -13.09 16.65
C SER A 129 17.87 -13.10 16.67
N THR A 130 17.20 -14.25 16.51
CA THR A 130 15.74 -14.33 16.45
C THR A 130 15.06 -14.22 17.82
N GLN A 131 15.76 -14.54 18.91
CA GLN A 131 15.15 -14.68 20.24
C GLN A 131 14.89 -13.36 20.97
N ARG A 132 15.75 -12.33 20.87
CA ARG A 132 15.49 -11.06 21.58
C ARG A 132 14.29 -10.29 21.01
N THR A 133 14.04 -10.37 19.71
CA THR A 133 12.84 -9.79 19.07
C THR A 133 11.54 -10.44 19.57
N ILE A 134 11.59 -11.70 20.01
CA ILE A 134 10.45 -12.41 20.61
C ILE A 134 10.16 -11.92 22.04
N GLU A 135 11.14 -11.32 22.72
CA GLU A 135 10.99 -10.92 24.13
C GLU A 135 10.40 -9.52 24.31
N VAL A 136 10.85 -8.50 23.56
CA VAL A 136 10.23 -7.15 23.64
C VAL A 136 8.82 -7.16 23.01
N SER A 137 8.57 -8.04 22.04
CA SER A 137 7.23 -8.34 21.53
C SER A 137 6.23 -8.78 22.63
N LYS A 138 6.70 -9.23 23.81
CA LYS A 138 5.83 -9.59 24.95
C LYS A 138 5.06 -8.39 25.52
N ASP A 139 5.59 -7.17 25.43
CA ASP A 139 4.97 -5.99 26.05
C ASP A 139 3.95 -5.26 25.16
N ILE A 140 4.03 -5.39 23.83
CA ILE A 140 2.91 -4.99 22.93
C ILE A 140 1.89 -6.14 22.80
N LYS A 141 2.32 -7.41 22.95
CA LYS A 141 1.42 -8.53 23.28
C LYS A 141 0.70 -8.36 24.63
N LYS A 142 1.03 -7.36 25.44
CA LYS A 142 0.34 -7.02 26.70
C LYS A 142 -0.98 -6.28 26.40
N GLN A 143 -0.98 -5.29 25.50
CA GLN A 143 -2.23 -4.70 24.99
C GLN A 143 -3.08 -5.74 24.23
N LYS A 144 -2.45 -6.61 23.41
CA LYS A 144 -3.14 -7.75 22.77
C LYS A 144 -3.44 -8.94 23.70
N LYS A 145 -3.22 -8.82 25.02
CA LYS A 145 -3.56 -9.84 26.03
C LYS A 145 -4.89 -9.58 26.74
N ASP A 146 -5.36 -8.33 26.73
CA ASP A 146 -6.63 -7.95 27.36
C ASP A 146 -7.83 -8.13 26.42
N LEU A 147 -7.57 -8.36 25.13
CA LEU A 147 -8.55 -8.80 24.12
C LEU A 147 -8.84 -10.31 24.26
N LYS A 148 -10.10 -10.69 24.15
CA LYS A 148 -10.54 -12.09 24.13
C LYS A 148 -10.11 -12.80 22.84
N PRO A 149 -9.97 -14.14 22.83
CA PRO A 149 -9.65 -14.92 21.63
C PRO A 149 -10.56 -14.57 20.44
N ASP A 150 -11.88 -14.51 20.68
CA ASP A 150 -12.92 -14.18 19.70
C ASP A 150 -12.73 -12.77 19.12
N GLU A 151 -12.31 -11.80 19.93
CA GLU A 151 -12.04 -10.43 19.48
C GLU A 151 -10.79 -10.36 18.60
N VAL A 152 -9.77 -11.17 18.90
CA VAL A 152 -8.55 -11.30 18.07
C VAL A 152 -8.85 -12.00 16.74
N GLU A 153 -9.77 -12.96 16.71
CA GLU A 153 -10.22 -13.62 15.47
C GLU A 153 -11.09 -12.68 14.62
N ASN A 154 -12.03 -11.96 15.22
CA ASN A 154 -12.83 -10.94 14.55
C ASN A 154 -11.96 -9.79 13.98
N LEU A 155 -10.92 -9.38 14.71
CA LEU A 155 -9.92 -8.42 14.21
C LEU A 155 -9.14 -8.94 13.00
N LYS A 156 -8.80 -10.24 12.96
CA LYS A 156 -8.16 -10.88 11.80
C LYS A 156 -9.11 -10.95 10.60
N ALA A 157 -10.37 -11.33 10.82
CA ALA A 157 -11.39 -11.39 9.78
C ALA A 157 -11.66 -10.01 9.16
N CYS A 158 -11.88 -8.99 10.01
CA CYS A 158 -12.02 -7.59 9.59
C CYS A 158 -10.82 -7.14 8.76
N GLN A 159 -9.58 -7.36 9.25
CA GLN A 159 -8.37 -6.97 8.53
C GLN A 159 -8.25 -7.67 7.16
N LEU A 160 -8.69 -8.92 7.02
CA LEU A 160 -8.67 -9.59 5.72
C LEU A 160 -9.54 -8.86 4.68
N GLU A 161 -10.76 -8.46 5.06
CA GLU A 161 -11.68 -7.74 4.16
C GLU A 161 -11.29 -6.25 4.01
N PHE A 162 -11.22 -5.51 5.11
CA PHE A 162 -11.09 -4.05 5.13
C PHE A 162 -9.69 -3.51 5.49
N GLY A 163 -8.77 -4.36 5.93
CA GLY A 163 -7.35 -4.01 6.10
C GLY A 163 -7.07 -2.97 7.19
N SER A 164 -6.26 -1.97 6.85
CA SER A 164 -5.85 -0.91 7.78
C SER A 164 -7.03 -0.10 8.35
N TYR A 165 -8.20 -0.09 7.71
CA TYR A 165 -9.44 0.43 8.31
C TYR A 165 -9.75 -0.21 9.66
N CYS A 166 -9.53 -1.52 9.83
CA CYS A 166 -9.85 -2.24 11.08
C CYS A 166 -8.86 -1.92 12.21
N LEU A 167 -7.62 -1.56 11.86
CA LEU A 167 -6.66 -1.02 12.82
C LEU A 167 -7.10 0.40 13.21
N TRP A 168 -7.29 1.27 12.21
CA TRP A 168 -7.73 2.66 12.41
C TRP A 168 -9.01 2.78 13.25
N SER A 169 -10.05 2.02 12.93
CA SER A 169 -11.34 2.04 13.64
C SER A 169 -11.32 1.37 15.02
N THR A 170 -10.27 0.60 15.34
CA THR A 170 -10.03 0.11 16.71
C THR A 170 -9.40 1.22 17.55
N GLU A 171 -8.36 1.89 17.04
CA GLU A 171 -7.68 2.98 17.74
C GLU A 171 -8.57 4.24 17.87
N HIS A 172 -9.42 4.51 16.87
CA HIS A 172 -10.34 5.65 16.83
C HIS A 172 -11.76 5.26 17.31
N LYS A 173 -11.90 4.18 18.08
CA LYS A 173 -13.19 3.65 18.54
C LYS A 173 -13.86 4.60 19.52
N VAL A 174 -14.82 5.39 19.02
CA VAL A 174 -15.63 6.29 19.83
C VAL A 174 -16.43 5.50 20.87
N ILE A 175 -16.31 5.90 22.14
CA ILE A 175 -17.15 5.37 23.22
C ILE A 175 -18.58 5.86 23.00
N MET A 176 -19.51 4.94 22.71
CA MET A 176 -20.93 5.23 22.61
C MET A 176 -21.44 5.82 23.94
N LYS A 177 -21.95 7.06 23.90
CA LYS A 177 -22.51 7.76 25.07
C LYS A 177 -24.03 7.60 25.17
N ASP A 178 -24.65 7.16 24.08
CA ASP A 178 -26.09 7.14 23.84
C ASP A 178 -26.76 5.94 24.52
N SER A 179 -26.69 5.97 25.85
CA SER A 179 -27.16 4.93 26.76
C SER A 179 -28.68 4.73 26.73
N VAL A 180 -29.44 5.80 26.47
CA VAL A 180 -30.91 5.77 26.43
C VAL A 180 -31.38 5.26 25.07
N VAL A 181 -30.78 5.71 23.96
CA VAL A 181 -30.96 5.13 22.61
C VAL A 181 -30.62 3.65 22.60
N LYS A 182 -29.52 3.25 23.26
CA LYS A 182 -29.17 1.84 23.42
C LYS A 182 -30.26 1.08 24.19
N ARG A 183 -30.71 1.57 25.35
CA ARG A 183 -31.78 0.93 26.13
C ARG A 183 -33.08 0.79 25.34
N LEU A 184 -33.44 1.77 24.51
CA LEU A 184 -34.58 1.71 23.59
C LEU A 184 -34.43 0.59 22.55
N LYS A 185 -33.24 0.46 21.93
CA LYS A 185 -32.94 -0.64 20.99
C LYS A 185 -33.00 -2.01 21.68
N ASP A 186 -32.33 -2.15 22.83
CA ASP A 186 -32.31 -3.40 23.63
C ASP A 186 -33.73 -3.83 24.05
N GLN A 187 -34.57 -2.88 24.51
CA GLN A 187 -35.99 -3.12 24.79
C GLN A 187 -36.77 -3.55 23.54
N LEU A 188 -36.57 -2.86 22.41
CA LEU A 188 -37.26 -3.15 21.15
C LEU A 188 -36.93 -4.55 20.62
N PHE A 189 -35.68 -5.01 20.76
CA PHE A 189 -35.28 -6.38 20.41
C PHE A 189 -35.99 -7.44 21.27
N VAL A 190 -36.08 -7.21 22.59
CA VAL A 190 -36.82 -8.10 23.51
C VAL A 190 -38.33 -8.08 23.20
N ALA A 191 -38.93 -6.91 22.99
CA ALA A 191 -40.34 -6.77 22.65
C ALA A 191 -40.70 -7.52 21.35
N ARG A 192 -39.91 -7.31 20.29
CA ARG A 192 -40.05 -7.99 18.99
C ARG A 192 -39.86 -9.51 19.06
N SER A 193 -39.13 -10.05 20.03
CA SER A 193 -38.95 -11.51 20.19
C SER A 193 -40.10 -12.19 20.93
N TYR A 194 -40.72 -11.52 21.91
CA TYR A 194 -41.88 -12.05 22.64
C TYR A 194 -43.20 -11.85 21.87
N TYR A 195 -43.39 -10.72 21.19
CA TYR A 195 -44.65 -10.35 20.52
C TYR A 195 -45.28 -11.48 19.65
N PRO A 196 -44.54 -12.19 18.78
CA PRO A 196 -45.11 -13.27 17.95
C PRO A 196 -45.58 -14.52 18.73
N SER A 197 -45.18 -14.64 20.00
CA SER A 197 -45.63 -15.69 20.91
C SER A 197 -46.86 -15.25 21.72
N ILE A 198 -46.84 -14.01 22.25
CA ILE A 198 -48.00 -13.43 22.96
C ILE A 198 -49.23 -13.38 22.04
N ALA A 199 -49.05 -12.95 20.79
CA ALA A 199 -50.11 -12.80 19.79
C ALA A 199 -50.79 -14.12 19.36
N LYS A 200 -50.38 -15.26 19.94
CA LYS A 200 -51.00 -16.59 19.76
C LYS A 200 -51.65 -17.13 21.03
N LEU A 201 -51.47 -16.47 22.18
CA LEU A 201 -52.10 -16.86 23.44
C LEU A 201 -53.52 -16.31 23.49
N GLN A 202 -54.49 -17.21 23.67
CA GLN A 202 -55.89 -16.84 23.89
C GLN A 202 -56.05 -16.06 25.20
N GLY A 203 -56.84 -14.98 25.19
CA GLY A 203 -57.03 -14.13 26.37
C GLY A 203 -55.89 -13.14 26.64
N GLN A 204 -54.95 -12.97 25.70
CA GLN A 204 -53.85 -12.01 25.78
C GLN A 204 -53.91 -10.94 24.69
N GLU A 205 -55.10 -10.67 24.15
CA GLU A 205 -55.34 -9.72 23.07
C GLU A 205 -54.99 -8.29 23.52
N ALA A 206 -55.35 -7.92 24.75
CA ALA A 206 -55.01 -6.61 25.34
C ALA A 206 -53.48 -6.42 25.47
N LEU A 207 -52.77 -7.42 26.01
CA LEU A 207 -51.30 -7.40 26.11
C LEU A 207 -50.63 -7.37 24.73
N THR A 208 -51.23 -8.04 23.74
CA THR A 208 -50.76 -8.03 22.35
C THR A 208 -50.84 -6.63 21.74
N GLN A 209 -51.94 -5.89 21.95
CA GLN A 209 -52.06 -4.51 21.47
C GLN A 209 -51.16 -3.54 22.27
N GLU A 210 -51.03 -3.71 23.59
CA GLU A 210 -50.11 -2.95 24.44
C GLU A 210 -48.66 -3.08 23.95
N MET A 211 -48.21 -4.32 23.71
CA MET A 211 -46.88 -4.62 23.17
C MET A 211 -46.70 -4.04 21.75
N LYS A 212 -47.70 -4.18 20.88
CA LYS A 212 -47.66 -3.63 19.52
C LYS A 212 -47.52 -2.11 19.51
N GLN A 213 -48.28 -1.39 20.34
CA GLN A 213 -48.21 0.07 20.41
C GLN A 213 -46.85 0.53 20.94
N ASN A 214 -46.32 -0.12 22.00
CA ASN A 214 -45.01 0.23 22.54
C ASN A 214 -43.88 -0.06 21.53
N ILE A 215 -43.97 -1.15 20.75
CA ILE A 215 -43.05 -1.42 19.63
C ILE A 215 -43.09 -0.28 18.61
N GLN A 216 -44.28 0.13 18.17
CA GLN A 216 -44.44 1.20 17.16
C GLN A 216 -44.02 2.58 17.66
N ASP A 217 -44.20 2.87 18.95
CA ASP A 217 -43.75 4.12 19.57
C ASP A 217 -42.21 4.18 19.65
N HIS A 218 -41.56 3.09 20.08
CA HIS A 218 -40.10 2.97 20.09
C HIS A 218 -39.50 3.03 18.69
N GLU A 219 -40.11 2.34 17.72
CA GLU A 219 -39.71 2.40 16.31
C GLU A 219 -39.81 3.83 15.75
N ARG A 220 -40.88 4.57 16.08
CA ARG A 220 -41.02 5.97 15.68
C ARG A 220 -39.93 6.87 16.28
N VAL A 221 -39.62 6.73 17.57
CA VAL A 221 -38.54 7.52 18.20
C VAL A 221 -37.19 7.18 17.58
N LEU A 222 -36.85 5.89 17.44
CA LEU A 222 -35.59 5.45 16.86
C LEU A 222 -35.45 5.74 15.35
N SER A 223 -36.56 6.06 14.65
CA SER A 223 -36.54 6.54 13.26
C SER A 223 -36.25 8.05 13.14
N ALA A 224 -36.32 8.80 14.25
CA ALA A 224 -36.14 10.26 14.28
C ALA A 224 -34.91 10.70 15.09
N SER A 225 -34.55 9.95 16.14
CA SER A 225 -33.47 10.29 17.08
C SER A 225 -32.43 9.17 17.12
N SER A 226 -31.17 9.49 16.77
CA SER A 226 -30.05 8.54 16.78
C SER A 226 -29.10 8.70 17.98
N VAL A 227 -29.19 9.80 18.72
CA VAL A 227 -28.39 10.16 19.90
C VAL A 227 -29.27 10.53 21.09
N ASP A 228 -28.75 10.39 22.31
CA ASP A 228 -29.51 10.65 23.55
C ASP A 228 -29.99 12.12 23.65
N ALA A 229 -29.25 13.06 23.04
CA ALA A 229 -29.57 14.49 23.05
C ALA A 229 -30.82 14.85 22.22
N ASP A 230 -31.17 14.04 21.22
CA ASP A 230 -32.30 14.27 20.31
C ASP A 230 -33.59 13.57 20.78
N LEU A 231 -33.58 12.95 21.97
CA LEU A 231 -34.73 12.21 22.50
C LEU A 231 -35.80 13.13 23.09
N PRO A 232 -37.10 12.86 22.85
CA PRO A 232 -38.18 13.64 23.46
C PRO A 232 -38.19 13.53 24.99
N SER A 233 -38.52 14.62 25.69
CA SER A 233 -38.53 14.68 27.17
C SER A 233 -39.45 13.65 27.86
N PHE A 234 -40.45 13.13 27.15
CA PHE A 234 -41.35 12.06 27.64
C PHE A 234 -40.79 10.64 27.49
N ILE A 235 -39.58 10.46 26.94
CA ILE A 235 -39.04 9.13 26.58
C ILE A 235 -38.90 8.18 27.77
N ASN A 236 -38.54 8.67 28.96
CA ASN A 236 -38.41 7.86 30.17
C ASN A 236 -39.72 7.15 30.52
N LYS A 237 -40.86 7.83 30.37
CA LYS A 237 -42.19 7.23 30.58
C LYS A 237 -42.52 6.14 29.56
N LYS A 238 -41.98 6.24 28.32
CA LYS A 238 -42.12 5.19 27.29
C LYS A 238 -41.22 3.99 27.58
N ILE A 239 -39.99 4.24 28.06
CA ILE A 239 -39.04 3.22 28.52
C ILE A 239 -39.64 2.40 29.68
N GLU A 240 -40.25 3.04 30.66
CA GLU A 240 -40.97 2.40 31.78
C GLU A 240 -42.19 1.60 31.31
N GLN A 241 -43.02 2.17 30.42
CA GLN A 241 -44.17 1.48 29.83
C GLN A 241 -43.74 0.19 29.12
N MET A 242 -42.70 0.26 28.28
CA MET A 242 -42.16 -0.90 27.57
C MET A 242 -41.59 -1.96 28.52
N GLU A 243 -40.85 -1.56 29.56
CA GLU A 243 -40.33 -2.50 30.57
C GLU A 243 -41.44 -3.23 31.33
N HIS A 244 -42.52 -2.54 31.70
CA HIS A 244 -43.69 -3.16 32.32
C HIS A 244 -44.39 -4.15 31.38
N THR A 245 -44.58 -3.81 30.10
CA THR A 245 -45.17 -4.72 29.10
C THR A 245 -44.27 -5.93 28.81
N ILE A 246 -42.94 -5.74 28.79
CA ILE A 246 -41.96 -6.83 28.69
C ILE A 246 -41.97 -7.73 29.93
N ALA A 247 -42.16 -7.17 31.13
CA ALA A 247 -42.28 -7.95 32.37
C ALA A 247 -43.54 -8.84 32.35
N LYS A 248 -44.71 -8.29 31.95
CA LYS A 248 -45.92 -9.08 31.70
C LYS A 248 -45.64 -10.19 30.69
N ALA A 249 -45.08 -9.87 29.53
CA ALA A 249 -44.77 -10.83 28.48
C ALA A 249 -43.86 -11.99 28.94
N LYS A 250 -42.92 -11.73 29.84
CA LYS A 250 -42.03 -12.74 30.44
C LYS A 250 -42.73 -13.65 31.46
N SER A 251 -43.84 -13.20 32.06
CA SER A 251 -44.68 -14.02 32.95
C SER A 251 -45.64 -14.96 32.22
N CYS A 252 -45.89 -14.73 30.92
CA CYS A 252 -46.72 -15.61 30.11
C CYS A 252 -46.01 -16.94 29.79
N THR A 253 -46.75 -18.05 29.79
CA THR A 253 -46.25 -19.38 29.39
C THR A 253 -46.03 -19.44 27.87
N VAL A 254 -44.86 -18.99 27.40
CA VAL A 254 -44.48 -18.99 25.98
C VAL A 254 -43.45 -20.07 25.66
N GLU A 255 -43.52 -20.65 24.46
CA GLU A 255 -42.49 -21.56 23.94
C GLU A 255 -41.14 -20.82 23.79
N CYS A 256 -40.21 -21.08 24.70
CA CYS A 256 -38.87 -20.47 24.69
C CYS A 256 -38.16 -20.61 23.33
N HIS A 257 -38.34 -21.75 22.63
CA HIS A 257 -37.83 -21.98 21.29
C HIS A 257 -38.25 -20.90 20.27
N ASN A 258 -39.49 -20.39 20.32
CA ASN A 258 -39.94 -19.34 19.41
C ASN A 258 -39.28 -17.99 19.69
N VAL A 259 -39.13 -17.65 20.98
CA VAL A 259 -38.43 -16.42 21.42
C VAL A 259 -36.95 -16.49 21.04
N VAL A 260 -36.27 -17.60 21.32
CA VAL A 260 -34.86 -17.84 20.95
C VAL A 260 -34.67 -17.81 19.43
N ARG A 261 -35.56 -18.44 18.65
CA ARG A 261 -35.54 -18.36 17.18
C ARG A 261 -35.70 -16.92 16.70
N LYS A 262 -36.55 -16.12 17.34
CA LYS A 262 -36.74 -14.72 16.94
C LYS A 262 -35.60 -13.81 17.37
N LEU A 263 -34.96 -14.07 18.50
CA LEU A 263 -33.73 -13.39 18.93
C LEU A 263 -32.56 -13.68 17.97
N ARG A 264 -32.41 -14.92 17.48
CA ARG A 264 -31.42 -15.24 16.42
C ARG A 264 -31.67 -14.43 15.16
N GLN A 265 -32.89 -14.44 14.62
CA GLN A 265 -33.24 -13.61 13.46
C GLN A 265 -32.96 -12.11 13.65
N ILE A 266 -33.09 -11.59 14.88
CA ILE A 266 -32.76 -10.19 15.18
C ILE A 266 -31.24 -10.01 15.21
N LEU A 267 -30.49 -10.92 15.83
CA LEU A 267 -29.02 -10.91 15.84
C LEU A 267 -28.47 -10.95 14.42
N ASP A 268 -28.91 -11.91 13.60
CA ASP A 268 -28.50 -12.07 12.20
C ASP A 268 -28.71 -10.76 11.42
N MET A 269 -29.90 -10.14 11.53
CA MET A 269 -30.22 -8.86 10.90
C MET A 269 -29.37 -7.69 11.41
N THR A 270 -29.04 -7.65 12.71
CA THR A 270 -28.20 -6.57 13.27
C THR A 270 -26.72 -6.74 12.93
N ASP A 271 -26.25 -7.96 12.68
CA ASP A 271 -24.89 -8.23 12.22
C ASP A 271 -24.74 -7.85 10.73
N ASP A 272 -25.75 -8.16 9.90
CA ASP A 272 -25.87 -7.63 8.53
C ASP A 272 -25.87 -6.08 8.49
N GLU A 273 -26.63 -5.42 9.37
CA GLU A 273 -26.67 -3.94 9.50
C GLU A 273 -25.30 -3.37 9.94
N ALA A 274 -24.66 -4.00 10.92
CA ALA A 274 -23.33 -3.60 11.39
C ALA A 274 -22.24 -3.81 10.32
N HIS A 275 -22.25 -4.95 9.62
CA HIS A 275 -21.35 -5.24 8.49
C HIS A 275 -21.57 -4.24 7.35
N PHE A 276 -22.81 -3.91 7.00
CA PHE A 276 -23.14 -2.92 5.98
C PHE A 276 -22.56 -1.55 6.31
N HIS A 277 -22.73 -1.07 7.55
CA HIS A 277 -22.13 0.19 7.98
C HIS A 277 -20.61 0.12 8.08
N MET A 278 -20.03 -1.01 8.52
CA MET A 278 -18.57 -1.21 8.52
C MET A 278 -17.98 -1.12 7.11
N LYS A 279 -18.69 -1.67 6.11
CA LYS A 279 -18.35 -1.62 4.69
C LYS A 279 -18.46 -0.22 4.08
N GLN A 280 -19.44 0.58 4.52
CA GLN A 280 -19.53 2.01 4.21
C GLN A 280 -18.34 2.78 4.81
N SER A 281 -18.06 2.58 6.10
CA SER A 281 -16.97 3.24 6.82
C SER A 281 -15.59 2.90 6.24
N ALA A 282 -15.35 1.63 5.89
CA ALA A 282 -14.13 1.19 5.22
C ALA A 282 -13.97 1.83 3.82
N PHE A 283 -15.06 2.00 3.07
CA PHE A 283 -15.01 2.72 1.79
C PHE A 283 -14.67 4.21 2.00
N LEU A 284 -15.27 4.88 2.98
CA LEU A 284 -14.97 6.29 3.27
C LEU A 284 -13.53 6.49 3.77
N TYR A 285 -13.03 5.58 4.61
CA TYR A 285 -11.62 5.55 5.02
C TYR A 285 -10.67 5.37 3.82
N ASN A 286 -10.97 4.43 2.91
CA ASN A 286 -10.16 4.23 1.70
C ASN A 286 -10.26 5.41 0.71
N LEU A 287 -11.40 6.10 0.65
CA LEU A 287 -11.52 7.35 -0.11
C LEU A 287 -10.63 8.44 0.51
N GLY A 288 -10.66 8.60 1.84
CA GLY A 288 -9.82 9.54 2.58
C GLY A 288 -8.32 9.24 2.52
N SER A 289 -7.92 7.97 2.38
CA SER A 289 -6.51 7.59 2.26
C SER A 289 -5.95 7.68 0.83
N GLN A 290 -6.79 7.49 -0.20
CA GLN A 290 -6.36 7.45 -1.60
C GLN A 290 -6.62 8.75 -2.39
N THR A 291 -7.44 9.68 -1.88
CA THR A 291 -7.69 10.99 -2.54
C THR A 291 -6.73 12.08 -2.05
N LEU A 292 -6.56 13.15 -2.85
CA LEU A 292 -5.77 14.31 -2.48
C LEU A 292 -6.60 15.23 -1.57
N PRO A 293 -6.15 15.57 -0.34
CA PRO A 293 -6.89 16.49 0.53
C PRO A 293 -7.11 17.86 -0.11
N LYS A 294 -8.26 18.50 0.17
CA LYS A 294 -8.62 19.81 -0.42
C LYS A 294 -7.56 20.89 -0.16
N THR A 295 -6.89 20.84 0.99
CA THR A 295 -5.77 21.72 1.37
C THR A 295 -4.57 21.52 0.45
N HIS A 296 -4.21 20.26 0.15
CA HIS A 296 -3.11 19.91 -0.74
C HIS A 296 -3.42 20.21 -2.21
N HIS A 297 -4.68 20.03 -2.64
CA HIS A 297 -5.13 20.43 -3.97
C HIS A 297 -5.07 21.96 -4.15
N CYS A 298 -5.56 22.73 -3.18
CA CYS A 298 -5.40 24.19 -3.14
C CYS A 298 -3.93 24.60 -3.27
N PHE A 299 -3.05 23.95 -2.51
CA PHE A 299 -1.62 24.22 -2.51
C PHE A 299 -0.98 23.95 -3.88
N SER A 300 -1.17 22.76 -4.46
CA SER A 300 -0.66 22.43 -5.81
C SER A 300 -1.19 23.40 -6.87
N MET A 301 -2.48 23.73 -6.83
CA MET A 301 -3.09 24.70 -7.75
C MET A 301 -2.52 26.12 -7.59
N ARG A 302 -2.27 26.60 -6.36
CA ARG A 302 -1.62 27.91 -6.14
C ARG A 302 -0.21 27.91 -6.73
N LEU A 303 0.60 26.88 -6.47
CA LEU A 303 1.98 26.79 -6.99
C LEU A 303 2.01 26.81 -8.52
N THR A 304 1.11 26.05 -9.18
CA THR A 304 0.97 26.05 -10.64
C THR A 304 0.49 27.41 -11.18
N LEU A 305 -0.45 28.09 -10.50
CA LEU A 305 -0.89 29.42 -10.90
C LEU A 305 0.21 30.48 -10.77
N GLU A 306 1.06 30.40 -9.74
CA GLU A 306 2.17 31.33 -9.55
C GLU A 306 3.35 31.05 -10.50
N TYR A 307 3.53 29.80 -10.96
CA TYR A 307 4.46 29.49 -12.06
C TYR A 307 4.16 30.35 -13.29
N PHE A 308 2.92 30.28 -13.81
CA PHE A 308 2.53 31.00 -15.03
C PHE A 308 2.41 32.53 -14.84
N LYS A 309 2.49 33.04 -13.61
CA LYS A 309 2.66 34.48 -13.31
C LYS A 309 4.12 34.93 -13.21
N SER A 310 5.08 34.00 -13.19
CA SER A 310 6.49 34.25 -12.87
C SER A 310 7.39 34.06 -14.10
N PRO A 311 7.44 35.01 -15.05
CA PRO A 311 8.17 34.88 -16.32
C PRO A 311 9.70 34.73 -16.17
N SER A 312 10.24 34.87 -14.96
CA SER A 312 11.66 34.61 -14.66
C SER A 312 12.02 33.11 -14.58
N LEU A 313 11.04 32.20 -14.41
CA LEU A 313 11.29 30.75 -14.26
C LEU A 313 11.34 29.96 -15.57
N ASP A 314 11.01 30.60 -16.70
CA ASP A 314 11.27 30.05 -18.04
C ASP A 314 12.72 30.33 -18.51
N SER A 315 13.52 31.07 -17.72
CA SER A 315 14.95 31.29 -17.96
C SER A 315 15.82 30.06 -17.59
N ASP A 316 15.21 28.89 -17.43
CA ASP A 316 15.80 27.64 -16.95
C ASP A 316 16.70 26.93 -17.99
N VAL A 317 17.60 27.69 -18.62
CA VAL A 317 18.84 27.16 -19.21
C VAL A 317 19.82 26.83 -18.07
N TYR A 318 19.37 26.07 -17.07
CA TYR A 318 20.28 25.35 -16.19
C TYR A 318 21.07 24.37 -17.08
N PRO A 319 22.41 24.49 -17.16
CA PRO A 319 23.16 23.61 -18.05
C PRO A 319 22.95 22.16 -17.63
N ALA A 320 22.54 21.28 -18.55
CA ALA A 320 22.32 19.85 -18.25
C ALA A 320 23.57 19.20 -17.60
N ARG A 321 24.75 19.75 -17.87
CA ARG A 321 26.04 19.47 -17.21
C ARG A 321 26.03 19.60 -15.68
N LYS A 322 25.08 20.33 -15.07
CA LYS A 322 24.90 20.47 -13.61
C LYS A 322 24.22 19.24 -12.98
N PHE A 323 23.41 18.52 -13.76
CA PHE A 323 22.60 17.40 -13.28
C PHE A 323 23.11 16.04 -13.75
N ASN A 324 23.95 15.99 -14.79
CA ASN A 324 24.62 14.77 -15.28
C ASN A 324 26.09 14.76 -14.83
N THR A 325 26.36 14.93 -13.53
CA THR A 325 27.70 14.99 -12.91
C THR A 325 28.11 13.63 -12.30
N PRO A 326 28.77 12.70 -13.03
CA PRO A 326 28.73 11.26 -12.70
C PRO A 326 29.35 10.83 -11.36
N ASN A 327 30.08 11.72 -10.69
CA ASN A 327 30.68 11.51 -9.37
C ASN A 327 29.76 11.94 -8.21
N HIS A 328 28.61 12.56 -8.49
CA HIS A 328 27.62 12.95 -7.48
C HIS A 328 26.70 11.77 -7.11
N ARG A 329 26.02 11.88 -5.98
CA ARG A 329 25.02 10.89 -5.53
C ARG A 329 23.67 11.28 -6.11
N HIS A 330 23.24 10.56 -7.14
CA HIS A 330 21.98 10.82 -7.83
C HIS A 330 20.84 10.08 -7.13
N TYR A 331 19.88 10.85 -6.63
CA TYR A 331 18.63 10.37 -6.03
C TYR A 331 17.49 10.58 -7.03
N VAL A 332 16.58 9.60 -7.13
CA VAL A 332 15.42 9.63 -8.03
C VAL A 332 14.16 9.42 -7.19
N ILE A 333 13.18 10.32 -7.32
CA ILE A 333 11.90 10.28 -6.60
C ILE A 333 10.78 10.35 -7.63
N LEU A 334 9.85 9.39 -7.63
CA LEU A 334 8.67 9.39 -8.49
C LEU A 334 7.46 9.82 -7.65
N SER A 335 6.86 10.99 -7.94
CA SER A 335 5.81 11.54 -7.09
C SER A 335 4.86 12.50 -7.81
N LYS A 336 3.63 12.60 -7.29
CA LYS A 336 2.64 13.66 -7.58
C LYS A 336 2.36 14.56 -6.36
N ASN A 337 3.10 14.38 -5.25
CA ASN A 337 2.90 15.09 -3.98
C ASN A 337 4.11 15.96 -3.63
N VAL A 338 3.91 17.28 -3.68
CA VAL A 338 4.92 18.31 -3.40
C VAL A 338 5.49 18.18 -1.98
N LEU A 339 4.64 17.95 -0.97
CA LEU A 339 5.04 17.91 0.44
C LEU A 339 5.82 16.63 0.78
N ALA A 340 5.34 15.49 0.27
CA ALA A 340 6.01 14.19 0.38
C ALA A 340 7.45 14.27 -0.17
N THR A 341 7.56 14.69 -1.44
CA THR A 341 8.85 14.93 -2.12
C THR A 341 9.73 15.93 -1.35
N SER A 342 9.15 17.02 -0.84
CA SER A 342 9.86 18.04 -0.05
C SER A 342 10.48 17.44 1.22
N VAL A 343 9.75 16.58 1.94
CA VAL A 343 10.23 15.92 3.16
C VAL A 343 11.28 14.84 2.85
N VAL A 344 11.13 14.06 1.78
CA VAL A 344 12.14 13.07 1.36
C VAL A 344 13.48 13.76 1.04
N ILE A 345 13.44 14.86 0.27
CA ILE A 345 14.64 15.63 -0.07
C ILE A 345 15.21 16.31 1.17
N ASN A 346 14.40 17.01 1.96
CA ASN A 346 14.87 17.76 3.13
C ASN A 346 15.46 16.84 4.21
N SER A 347 14.83 15.70 4.48
CA SER A 347 15.34 14.69 5.42
C SER A 347 16.66 14.07 4.93
N THR A 348 16.78 13.76 3.64
CA THR A 348 18.03 13.28 3.02
C THR A 348 19.15 14.34 3.08
N VAL A 349 18.83 15.60 2.81
CA VAL A 349 19.77 16.73 2.80
C VAL A 349 20.19 17.16 4.22
N ILE A 350 19.27 17.13 5.18
CA ILE A 350 19.58 17.49 6.57
C ILE A 350 20.56 16.49 7.18
N ASN A 351 20.35 15.19 6.93
CA ASN A 351 21.15 14.11 7.50
C ASN A 351 22.35 13.66 6.63
N SER A 352 22.53 14.22 5.43
CA SER A 352 23.71 14.01 4.59
C SER A 352 24.95 14.73 5.14
N LYS A 353 26.10 14.06 5.10
CA LYS A 353 27.41 14.66 5.43
C LYS A 353 27.90 15.64 4.35
N GLU A 354 27.45 15.46 3.12
CA GLU A 354 27.89 16.22 1.94
C GLU A 354 26.67 16.61 1.09
N PRO A 355 25.78 17.50 1.57
CA PRO A 355 24.51 17.78 0.91
C PRO A 355 24.67 18.35 -0.51
N ALA A 356 25.74 19.10 -0.78
CA ALA A 356 26.04 19.63 -2.11
C ALA A 356 26.40 18.53 -3.14
N ASN A 357 26.88 17.37 -2.69
CA ASN A 357 27.21 16.23 -3.55
C ASN A 357 25.99 15.35 -3.87
N ASN A 358 24.81 15.67 -3.32
CA ASN A 358 23.56 14.96 -3.56
C ASN A 358 22.74 15.71 -4.62
N VAL A 359 22.43 15.04 -5.74
CA VAL A 359 21.59 15.57 -6.82
C VAL A 359 20.24 14.85 -6.77
N PHE A 360 19.14 15.58 -6.79
CA PHE A 360 17.78 15.01 -6.75
C PHE A 360 17.08 15.19 -8.09
N HIS A 361 16.56 14.10 -8.65
CA HIS A 361 15.73 14.11 -9.83
C HIS A 361 14.30 13.73 -9.44
N ILE A 362 13.38 14.68 -9.56
CA ILE A 362 11.96 14.51 -9.25
C ILE A 362 11.26 14.21 -10.57
N LEU A 363 10.76 12.98 -10.69
CA LEU A 363 9.97 12.54 -11.83
C LEU A 363 8.48 12.71 -11.46
N THR A 364 7.77 13.52 -12.22
CA THR A 364 6.35 13.80 -12.01
C THR A 364 5.57 13.83 -13.33
N ASP A 365 4.24 13.87 -13.23
CA ASP A 365 3.34 13.92 -14.37
C ASP A 365 3.19 15.35 -14.93
N ALA A 366 2.58 15.47 -16.11
CA ALA A 366 2.37 16.77 -16.75
C ALA A 366 1.45 17.70 -15.92
N GLN A 367 0.61 17.15 -15.04
CA GLN A 367 -0.33 17.91 -14.20
C GLN A 367 0.38 18.62 -13.05
N ASN A 368 1.32 17.96 -12.38
CA ASN A 368 2.01 18.47 -11.20
C ASN A 368 3.39 19.09 -11.52
N PHE A 369 3.91 18.88 -12.73
CA PHE A 369 5.20 19.40 -13.20
C PHE A 369 5.44 20.88 -12.90
N TYR A 370 4.53 21.78 -13.29
CA TYR A 370 4.72 23.22 -13.14
C TYR A 370 4.68 23.67 -11.67
N GLY A 371 3.76 23.13 -10.87
CA GLY A 371 3.68 23.40 -9.42
C GLY A 371 4.89 22.88 -8.65
N MET A 372 5.40 21.68 -8.99
CA MET A 372 6.66 21.17 -8.46
C MET A 372 7.86 22.03 -8.92
N LYS A 373 7.96 22.38 -10.20
CA LYS A 373 9.04 23.23 -10.73
C LYS A 373 9.08 24.57 -9.99
N TYR A 374 7.93 25.21 -9.75
CA TYR A 374 7.83 26.42 -8.93
C TYR A 374 8.32 26.20 -7.49
N TRP A 375 7.83 25.15 -6.82
CA TRP A 375 8.20 24.84 -5.43
C TRP A 375 9.70 24.58 -5.24
N PHE A 376 10.30 23.76 -6.10
CA PHE A 376 11.70 23.35 -6.00
C PHE A 376 12.68 24.39 -6.57
N ALA A 377 12.22 25.35 -7.37
CA ALA A 377 13.00 26.53 -7.73
C ALA A 377 13.14 27.54 -6.57
N ARG A 378 12.09 27.71 -5.75
CA ARG A 378 12.08 28.68 -4.63
C ARG A 378 12.59 28.14 -3.28
N ASN A 379 12.47 26.84 -3.02
CA ASN A 379 12.97 26.23 -1.78
C ASN A 379 14.42 25.73 -1.95
N SER A 380 15.34 26.17 -1.07
CA SER A 380 16.75 25.76 -1.14
C SER A 380 17.13 24.72 -0.09
N TYR A 381 17.50 23.52 -0.55
CA TYR A 381 17.82 22.38 0.31
C TYR A 381 19.34 22.28 0.47
N LYS A 382 19.93 23.12 1.35
CA LYS A 382 21.39 23.25 1.59
C LYS A 382 22.25 23.29 0.29
N LYS A 383 21.76 23.96 -0.77
CA LYS A 383 22.38 24.04 -2.11
C LYS A 383 22.48 22.72 -2.92
N ALA A 384 21.82 21.63 -2.50
CA ALA A 384 21.70 20.41 -3.30
C ALA A 384 21.02 20.72 -4.66
N PRO A 385 21.56 20.27 -5.81
CA PRO A 385 20.90 20.46 -7.10
C PRO A 385 19.61 19.63 -7.20
N ILE A 386 18.51 20.26 -7.62
CA ILE A 386 17.22 19.59 -7.86
C ILE A 386 16.81 19.79 -9.32
N HIS A 387 16.34 18.72 -9.95
CA HIS A 387 15.89 18.67 -11.34
C HIS A 387 14.46 18.09 -11.37
N VAL A 388 13.47 18.91 -11.70
CA VAL A 388 12.07 18.45 -11.89
C VAL A 388 11.89 18.06 -13.35
N VAL A 389 11.29 16.89 -13.60
CA VAL A 389 11.15 16.28 -14.93
C VAL A 389 9.71 15.81 -15.13
N ASN A 390 9.09 16.24 -16.22
CA ASN A 390 7.86 15.62 -16.74
C ASN A 390 8.22 14.25 -17.35
N TYR A 391 7.95 13.16 -16.63
CA TYR A 391 8.31 11.82 -17.14
C TYR A 391 7.42 11.39 -18.30
N GLU A 392 6.18 11.87 -18.38
CA GLU A 392 5.22 11.47 -19.40
C GLU A 392 5.67 11.97 -20.78
N GLU A 393 5.99 13.26 -20.88
CA GLU A 393 6.57 13.91 -22.07
C GLU A 393 7.88 13.24 -22.47
N MET A 394 8.82 13.04 -21.54
CA MET A 394 10.08 12.34 -21.81
C MET A 394 9.91 10.91 -22.35
N ILE A 395 8.89 10.17 -21.90
CA ILE A 395 8.64 8.79 -22.33
C ILE A 395 7.88 8.78 -23.66
N LEU A 396 6.93 9.69 -23.88
CA LEU A 396 6.22 9.84 -25.16
C LEU A 396 7.20 10.20 -26.29
N ASP A 397 8.12 11.14 -26.07
CA ASP A 397 9.13 11.54 -27.06
C ASP A 397 10.10 10.41 -27.40
N LYS A 398 10.63 9.72 -26.37
CA LYS A 398 11.64 8.67 -26.54
C LYS A 398 11.05 7.34 -27.00
N LEU A 399 9.82 7.05 -26.62
CA LEU A 399 9.14 5.76 -26.79
C LEU A 399 7.66 5.95 -27.18
N PRO A 400 7.34 6.57 -28.34
CA PRO A 400 5.97 6.96 -28.77
C PRO A 400 5.01 5.78 -29.07
N LYS A 401 5.38 4.57 -28.64
CA LYS A 401 4.54 3.35 -28.67
C LYS A 401 3.90 3.06 -27.31
N PHE A 402 4.20 3.85 -26.28
CA PHE A 402 3.54 3.79 -24.96
C PHE A 402 2.48 4.87 -24.84
N SER A 403 1.42 4.54 -24.12
CA SER A 403 0.39 5.48 -23.69
C SER A 403 0.66 5.95 -22.25
N THR A 404 0.20 7.15 -21.90
CA THR A 404 0.27 7.64 -20.50
C THR A 404 -0.49 6.73 -19.52
N ARG A 405 -1.51 6.02 -20.01
CA ARG A 405 -2.22 4.93 -19.32
C ARG A 405 -1.35 3.71 -18.98
N GLU A 406 -0.07 3.72 -19.30
CA GLU A 406 0.89 2.68 -18.92
C GLU A 406 1.98 3.22 -17.96
N LEU A 407 1.83 4.45 -17.45
CA LEU A 407 2.86 5.19 -16.70
C LEU A 407 2.41 5.58 -15.27
N TYR A 408 1.90 4.61 -14.51
CA TYR A 408 1.50 4.79 -13.10
C TYR A 408 2.70 4.91 -12.12
N LEU A 409 2.47 5.56 -10.98
CA LEU A 409 3.40 5.61 -9.82
C LEU A 409 3.40 4.29 -9.04
N SER A 410 4.25 4.17 -8.02
CA SER A 410 4.28 3.03 -7.08
C SER A 410 2.90 2.70 -6.55
N GLU A 411 2.62 1.40 -6.44
CA GLU A 411 1.36 0.86 -5.94
C GLU A 411 1.64 0.01 -4.69
N GLU A 412 0.74 0.06 -3.72
CA GLU A 412 0.90 -0.66 -2.46
C GLU A 412 0.00 -1.90 -2.42
N PHE A 413 0.62 -3.06 -2.19
CA PHE A 413 -0.05 -4.34 -2.26
C PHE A 413 -0.26 -4.93 -0.87
N ARG A 414 -1.52 -5.11 -0.48
CA ARG A 414 -1.91 -5.75 0.78
C ARG A 414 -1.67 -7.26 0.69
N VAL A 415 -0.74 -7.79 1.47
CA VAL A 415 -0.42 -9.23 1.48
C VAL A 415 -0.74 -9.85 2.84
N LEU A 416 -1.56 -10.90 2.84
CA LEU A 416 -1.75 -11.77 3.99
C LEU A 416 -0.59 -12.77 4.09
N ILE A 417 0.20 -12.67 5.16
CA ILE A 417 1.25 -13.64 5.48
C ILE A 417 0.71 -14.64 6.51
N ARG A 418 0.95 -15.93 6.24
CA ARG A 418 0.73 -17.03 7.17
C ARG A 418 2.07 -17.56 7.65
N SER A 419 2.28 -17.64 8.96
CA SER A 419 3.42 -18.36 9.54
C SER A 419 3.32 -19.84 9.24
N THR A 420 4.36 -20.41 8.61
CA THR A 420 4.48 -21.86 8.38
C THR A 420 4.73 -22.64 9.67
N GLU A 421 5.19 -21.98 10.73
CA GLU A 421 5.45 -22.58 12.04
C GLU A 421 4.21 -22.55 12.95
N ARG A 422 3.32 -21.57 12.79
CA ARG A 422 2.07 -21.43 13.56
C ARG A 422 0.91 -20.84 12.73
N PRO A 423 0.22 -21.66 11.90
CA PRO A 423 -0.75 -21.17 10.93
C PRO A 423 -1.97 -20.41 11.52
N THR A 424 -2.43 -20.79 12.71
CA THR A 424 -3.61 -20.21 13.38
C THR A 424 -3.26 -18.95 14.19
N GLU A 425 -2.16 -18.96 14.93
CA GLU A 425 -1.77 -17.84 15.78
C GLU A 425 -1.25 -16.64 14.97
N GLN A 426 -0.42 -16.89 13.95
CA GLN A 426 0.43 -15.88 13.31
C GLN A 426 0.05 -15.64 11.83
N THR A 427 -1.19 -15.24 11.59
CA THR A 427 -1.56 -14.44 10.42
C THR A 427 -1.26 -12.96 10.67
N ARG A 428 -0.61 -12.29 9.71
CA ARG A 428 -0.38 -10.84 9.70
C ARG A 428 -0.64 -10.26 8.32
N ILE A 429 -1.13 -9.03 8.26
CA ILE A 429 -1.26 -8.28 7.01
C ILE A 429 -0.17 -7.24 6.94
N GLU A 430 0.49 -7.17 5.78
CA GLU A 430 1.60 -6.28 5.50
C GLU A 430 1.35 -5.56 4.17
N TYR A 431 1.89 -4.35 4.03
CA TYR A 431 1.75 -3.54 2.81
C TYR A 431 3.10 -3.50 2.06
N LEU A 432 3.16 -4.13 0.88
CA LEU A 432 4.37 -4.20 0.06
C LEU A 432 4.34 -3.09 -1.02
N SER A 433 5.20 -2.08 -0.90
CA SER A 433 5.49 -1.15 -2.01
C SER A 433 6.45 -1.82 -3.01
N LEU A 434 6.18 -1.68 -4.31
CA LEU A 434 7.02 -2.16 -5.40
C LEU A 434 7.10 -1.13 -6.54
N PHE A 435 8.21 -1.18 -7.29
CA PHE A 435 8.37 -0.38 -8.51
C PHE A 435 7.24 -0.62 -9.50
N SER A 436 6.57 0.47 -9.85
CA SER A 436 5.54 0.54 -10.89
C SER A 436 6.10 0.55 -12.30
N HIS A 437 5.19 0.59 -13.28
CA HIS A 437 5.50 0.74 -14.70
C HIS A 437 6.46 1.89 -15.02
N SER A 438 6.27 3.08 -14.43
CA SER A 438 7.13 4.25 -14.71
C SER A 438 8.59 4.08 -14.27
N HIS A 439 8.84 3.27 -13.23
CA HIS A 439 10.21 2.98 -12.76
C HIS A 439 11.03 2.25 -13.82
N PHE A 440 10.40 1.47 -14.71
CA PHE A 440 11.10 0.72 -15.74
C PHE A 440 11.71 1.59 -16.86
N PHE A 441 11.41 2.89 -16.87
CA PHE A 441 11.95 3.86 -17.83
C PHE A 441 13.05 4.76 -17.25
N ILE A 442 13.41 4.61 -15.95
CA ILE A 442 14.52 5.33 -15.31
C ILE A 442 15.83 5.29 -16.14
N PRO A 443 16.27 4.16 -16.74
CA PRO A 443 17.47 4.15 -17.57
C PRO A 443 17.34 4.98 -18.86
N GLU A 444 16.14 5.06 -19.44
CA GLU A 444 15.87 5.82 -20.67
C GLU A 444 15.73 7.33 -20.40
N ILE A 445 15.31 7.70 -19.20
CA ILE A 445 15.38 9.06 -18.68
C ILE A 445 16.86 9.45 -18.47
N PHE A 446 17.61 8.69 -17.67
CA PHE A 446 18.99 8.99 -17.29
C PHE A 446 20.01 8.13 -18.05
N LYS A 447 20.30 8.47 -19.31
CA LYS A 447 21.20 7.68 -20.16
C LYS A 447 22.68 7.76 -19.74
N ASP A 448 23.11 8.91 -19.21
CA ASP A 448 24.52 9.15 -18.83
C ASP A 448 24.87 8.63 -17.41
N LEU A 449 23.88 8.20 -16.63
CA LEU A 449 24.08 7.74 -15.25
C LEU A 449 24.27 6.22 -15.17
N LYS A 450 25.20 5.82 -14.30
CA LYS A 450 25.62 4.43 -14.05
C LYS A 450 24.96 3.81 -12.80
N LYS A 451 24.68 4.64 -11.79
CA LYS A 451 24.02 4.27 -10.53
C LYS A 451 23.07 5.40 -10.12
N VAL A 452 21.95 5.06 -9.50
CA VAL A 452 21.05 6.01 -8.79
C VAL A 452 20.56 5.36 -7.49
N VAL A 453 20.07 6.17 -6.55
CA VAL A 453 19.26 5.70 -5.41
C VAL A 453 17.82 6.14 -5.65
N VAL A 454 16.89 5.20 -5.78
CA VAL A 454 15.45 5.50 -5.81
C VAL A 454 14.97 5.61 -4.36
N LEU A 455 14.17 6.65 -4.09
CA LEU A 455 13.45 6.84 -2.83
C LEU A 455 11.95 7.00 -3.14
N ASP A 456 11.10 6.24 -2.47
CA ASP A 456 9.64 6.44 -2.52
C ASP A 456 9.29 7.76 -1.79
N ASP A 457 8.17 8.41 -2.15
CA ASP A 457 7.86 9.74 -1.62
C ASP A 457 7.34 9.75 -0.17
N ASP A 458 7.04 8.57 0.37
CA ASP A 458 6.66 8.32 1.76
C ASP A 458 7.83 7.91 2.66
N VAL A 459 9.08 8.18 2.25
CA VAL A 459 10.29 7.86 3.00
C VAL A 459 10.90 9.08 3.70
N VAL A 460 11.26 8.89 4.98
CA VAL A 460 11.98 9.85 5.81
C VAL A 460 13.39 9.34 6.10
N VAL A 461 14.41 10.02 5.60
CA VAL A 461 15.81 9.68 5.83
C VAL A 461 16.30 10.32 7.13
N GLN A 462 16.82 9.50 8.04
CA GLN A 462 17.31 9.94 9.35
C GLN A 462 18.84 9.93 9.49
N ARG A 463 19.55 9.21 8.60
CA ARG A 463 21.01 9.07 8.67
C ARG A 463 21.63 9.15 7.27
N ASP A 464 22.90 9.54 7.23
CA ASP A 464 23.70 9.69 6.00
C ASP A 464 23.71 8.41 5.13
N LEU A 465 23.01 8.44 3.99
CA LEU A 465 22.90 7.29 3.06
C LEU A 465 24.13 7.11 2.15
N SER A 466 25.23 7.84 2.37
CA SER A 466 26.41 7.81 1.49
C SER A 466 27.06 6.42 1.34
N PHE A 467 26.81 5.51 2.29
CA PHE A 467 27.26 4.12 2.25
C PHE A 467 26.63 3.31 1.10
N LEU A 468 25.37 3.58 0.74
CA LEU A 468 24.65 2.90 -0.35
C LEU A 468 25.37 3.04 -1.70
N TRP A 469 25.99 4.20 -1.95
CA TRP A 469 26.73 4.45 -3.17
C TRP A 469 27.98 3.55 -3.31
N LYS A 470 28.60 3.22 -2.17
CA LYS A 470 29.83 2.42 -2.07
C LYS A 470 29.59 0.90 -2.08
N LEU A 471 28.33 0.45 -2.12
CA LEU A 471 28.01 -0.98 -2.21
C LEU A 471 28.52 -1.56 -3.54
N ASP A 472 29.33 -2.61 -3.44
CA ASP A 472 29.55 -3.55 -4.52
C ASP A 472 28.36 -4.51 -4.58
N MET A 473 27.70 -4.50 -5.74
CA MET A 473 26.53 -5.31 -6.05
C MET A 473 26.86 -6.45 -7.02
N GLY A 474 28.12 -6.58 -7.46
CA GLY A 474 28.52 -7.49 -8.52
C GLY A 474 27.67 -7.32 -9.77
N ASP A 475 27.03 -8.41 -10.21
CA ASP A 475 26.17 -8.43 -11.40
C ASP A 475 24.68 -8.11 -11.11
N LYS A 476 24.33 -7.69 -9.89
CA LYS A 476 22.94 -7.36 -9.48
C LYS A 476 22.53 -5.97 -9.96
N VAL A 477 21.22 -5.77 -10.14
CA VAL A 477 20.63 -4.53 -10.69
C VAL A 477 20.01 -3.66 -9.60
N ASN A 478 19.27 -4.26 -8.66
CA ASN A 478 18.52 -3.54 -7.62
C ASN A 478 18.96 -4.01 -6.23
N GLY A 479 19.60 -3.12 -5.48
CA GLY A 479 19.83 -3.28 -4.04
C GLY A 479 18.56 -2.90 -3.30
N ALA A 480 17.86 -3.87 -2.73
CA ALA A 480 16.57 -3.70 -2.07
C ALA A 480 16.53 -4.43 -0.72
N VAL A 481 15.61 -4.05 0.17
CA VAL A 481 15.29 -4.88 1.35
C VAL A 481 14.53 -6.12 0.88
N GLU A 482 15.06 -7.32 1.19
CA GLU A 482 14.36 -8.58 0.90
C GLU A 482 13.29 -8.88 1.95
N PHE A 483 12.09 -9.20 1.47
CA PHE A 483 10.90 -9.46 2.27
C PHE A 483 10.55 -10.96 2.26
N CYS A 484 11.45 -11.78 2.81
CA CYS A 484 11.35 -13.24 2.81
C CYS A 484 10.17 -13.86 3.59
N GLY A 485 9.30 -13.03 4.19
CA GLY A 485 7.98 -13.46 4.67
C GLY A 485 7.00 -13.80 3.53
N VAL A 486 7.33 -13.38 2.30
CA VAL A 486 6.64 -13.76 1.06
C VAL A 486 7.69 -14.28 0.07
N ARG A 487 7.46 -15.47 -0.50
CA ARG A 487 8.31 -16.07 -1.54
C ARG A 487 7.54 -16.26 -2.84
N LEU A 488 8.22 -16.11 -3.97
CA LEU A 488 7.61 -16.20 -5.30
C LEU A 488 6.85 -17.53 -5.53
N GLY A 489 7.28 -18.62 -4.88
CA GLY A 489 6.57 -19.91 -4.91
C GLY A 489 5.15 -19.88 -4.35
N GLN A 490 4.89 -19.09 -3.31
CA GLN A 490 3.54 -18.90 -2.73
C GLN A 490 2.66 -18.08 -3.68
N MET A 491 3.27 -17.26 -4.54
CA MET A 491 2.61 -16.28 -5.41
C MET A 491 2.31 -16.84 -6.81
N ARG A 492 2.47 -18.16 -7.02
CA ARG A 492 2.34 -18.85 -8.32
C ARG A 492 1.13 -18.42 -9.15
N ASN A 493 -0.02 -18.25 -8.50
CA ASN A 493 -1.28 -17.91 -9.16
C ASN A 493 -1.28 -16.47 -9.73
N LEU A 494 -0.41 -15.59 -9.22
CA LEU A 494 -0.24 -14.19 -9.62
C LEU A 494 0.91 -14.00 -10.62
N LEU A 495 2.00 -14.77 -10.46
CA LEU A 495 3.18 -14.72 -11.35
C LEU A 495 2.95 -15.44 -12.69
N GLY A 496 1.87 -16.22 -12.80
CA GLY A 496 1.46 -16.89 -14.04
C GLY A 496 2.37 -18.04 -14.45
N LYS A 497 2.62 -18.19 -15.75
CA LYS A 497 3.37 -19.31 -16.34
C LYS A 497 4.86 -19.03 -16.56
N THR A 498 5.35 -17.86 -16.16
CA THR A 498 6.76 -17.48 -16.25
C THR A 498 7.59 -18.41 -15.37
N LYS A 499 8.79 -18.82 -15.82
CA LYS A 499 9.70 -19.62 -14.98
C LYS A 499 10.39 -18.71 -13.96
N TYR A 500 10.24 -19.03 -12.68
CA TYR A 500 10.93 -18.37 -11.57
C TYR A 500 11.41 -19.40 -10.54
N ASP A 501 12.38 -19.02 -9.69
CA ASP A 501 12.74 -19.81 -8.52
C ASP A 501 11.68 -19.62 -7.41
N PRO A 502 10.97 -20.68 -6.96
CA PRO A 502 9.95 -20.56 -5.92
C PRO A 502 10.52 -20.20 -4.55
N LYS A 503 11.83 -20.35 -4.32
CA LYS A 503 12.49 -20.01 -3.04
C LYS A 503 12.85 -18.53 -2.92
N SER A 504 13.00 -17.82 -4.04
CA SER A 504 13.30 -16.39 -4.06
C SER A 504 12.29 -15.58 -3.24
N CYS A 505 12.80 -14.61 -2.48
CA CYS A 505 12.00 -13.72 -1.66
C CYS A 505 11.36 -12.61 -2.52
N ALA A 506 10.23 -12.07 -2.06
CA ALA A 506 9.81 -10.74 -2.47
C ALA A 506 10.85 -9.69 -2.01
N TRP A 507 10.76 -8.48 -2.53
CA TRP A 507 11.58 -7.33 -2.12
C TRP A 507 10.67 -6.11 -1.96
N MET A 508 11.18 -5.02 -1.37
CA MET A 508 10.44 -3.78 -1.16
C MET A 508 11.07 -2.58 -1.86
N SER A 509 10.20 -1.68 -2.34
CA SER A 509 10.57 -0.30 -2.68
C SER A 509 10.86 0.51 -1.40
N GLY A 510 11.07 1.82 -1.54
CA GLY A 510 11.32 2.75 -0.44
C GLY A 510 12.76 3.28 -0.44
N VAL A 511 13.75 2.38 -0.40
CA VAL A 511 15.18 2.74 -0.50
C VAL A 511 15.90 1.71 -1.37
N ASN A 512 16.14 2.06 -2.64
CA ASN A 512 16.65 1.11 -3.63
C ASN A 512 17.89 1.63 -4.34
N VAL A 513 18.96 0.83 -4.36
CA VAL A 513 20.22 1.18 -5.05
C VAL A 513 20.21 0.55 -6.43
N ILE A 514 20.05 1.37 -7.47
CA ILE A 514 19.90 0.88 -8.84
C ILE A 514 21.20 1.05 -9.62
N ASN A 515 21.78 -0.07 -10.06
CA ASN A 515 22.88 -0.09 -11.01
C ASN A 515 22.33 -0.07 -12.45
N LEU A 516 22.40 1.09 -13.09
CA LEU A 516 21.87 1.33 -14.44
C LEU A 516 22.74 0.70 -15.53
N ASP A 517 24.05 0.54 -15.31
CA ASP A 517 24.92 -0.20 -16.24
C ASP A 517 24.52 -1.68 -16.29
N ASN A 518 24.32 -2.31 -15.11
CA ASN A 518 23.81 -3.68 -15.03
C ASN A 518 22.36 -3.78 -15.52
N TRP A 519 21.50 -2.78 -15.30
CA TRP A 519 20.13 -2.76 -15.81
C TRP A 519 20.10 -2.87 -17.34
N ARG A 520 20.90 -2.05 -18.03
CA ARG A 520 21.06 -2.06 -19.50
C ARG A 520 21.66 -3.39 -19.97
N LYS A 521 22.71 -3.88 -19.28
CA LYS A 521 23.35 -5.17 -19.58
C LYS A 521 22.37 -6.34 -19.55
N HIS A 522 21.53 -6.43 -18.51
CA HIS A 522 20.53 -7.48 -18.32
C HIS A 522 19.19 -7.22 -19.03
N LYS A 523 19.05 -6.08 -19.74
CA LYS A 523 17.86 -5.72 -20.53
C LYS A 523 16.56 -5.78 -19.71
N VAL A 524 16.62 -5.28 -18.48
CA VAL A 524 15.51 -5.41 -17.50
C VAL A 524 14.27 -4.66 -17.98
N THR A 525 14.42 -3.51 -18.66
CA THR A 525 13.29 -2.80 -19.28
C THR A 525 12.68 -3.62 -20.41
N GLU A 526 13.48 -4.20 -21.30
CA GLU A 526 12.96 -5.00 -22.42
C GLU A 526 12.30 -6.30 -21.95
N ASN A 527 12.84 -6.95 -20.91
CA ASN A 527 12.22 -8.09 -20.25
C ASN A 527 10.85 -7.72 -19.65
N TYR A 528 10.79 -6.62 -18.88
CA TYR A 528 9.55 -6.04 -18.38
C TYR A 528 8.53 -5.79 -19.51
N LEU A 529 8.96 -5.22 -20.65
CA LEU A 529 8.10 -4.98 -21.81
C LEU A 529 7.66 -6.26 -22.54
N LEU A 530 8.42 -7.34 -22.48
CA LEU A 530 8.02 -8.66 -22.98
C LEU A 530 7.00 -9.34 -22.07
N LEU A 531 7.12 -9.16 -20.75
CA LEU A 531 6.16 -9.66 -19.77
C LEU A 531 4.84 -8.84 -19.82
N LEU A 532 4.93 -7.51 -19.93
CA LEU A 532 3.77 -6.60 -20.04
C LEU A 532 2.87 -6.91 -21.25
N LYS A 533 3.44 -7.43 -22.34
CA LYS A 533 2.68 -7.88 -23.54
C LYS A 533 1.90 -9.18 -23.32
N GLN A 534 2.23 -9.96 -22.29
CA GLN A 534 1.55 -11.21 -21.94
C GLN A 534 0.38 -10.98 -20.97
N VAL A 535 0.34 -9.82 -20.31
CA VAL A 535 -0.76 -9.38 -19.44
C VAL A 535 -1.99 -9.06 -20.28
N LYS A 536 -3.14 -9.65 -19.93
CA LYS A 536 -4.43 -9.33 -20.54
C LYS A 536 -4.97 -8.00 -19.99
N LYS A 537 -4.48 -6.89 -20.54
CA LYS A 537 -4.98 -5.53 -20.29
C LYS A 537 -6.46 -5.45 -20.67
N LYS A 538 -7.36 -5.60 -19.70
CA LYS A 538 -8.82 -5.41 -19.88
C LYS A 538 -9.23 -3.97 -19.58
N ASP A 539 -8.57 -3.39 -18.59
CA ASP A 539 -8.84 -2.11 -17.96
C ASP A 539 -7.58 -1.62 -17.22
N GLU A 540 -7.68 -0.44 -16.62
CA GLU A 540 -6.66 0.15 -15.76
C GLU A 540 -6.35 -0.70 -14.51
N VAL A 541 -7.36 -1.38 -13.96
CA VAL A 541 -7.24 -2.21 -12.75
C VAL A 541 -6.28 -3.38 -13.00
N SER A 542 -6.55 -4.17 -14.05
CA SER A 542 -5.72 -5.31 -14.46
C SER A 542 -4.30 -4.93 -14.89
N LEU A 543 -4.05 -3.66 -15.17
CA LEU A 543 -2.72 -3.14 -15.46
C LEU A 543 -1.96 -2.79 -14.17
N ARG A 544 -2.58 -2.02 -13.26
CA ARG A 544 -2.01 -1.69 -11.94
C ARG A 544 -1.78 -2.94 -11.09
N GLU A 545 -2.71 -3.90 -11.10
CA GLU A 545 -2.53 -5.24 -10.49
C GLU A 545 -1.30 -5.98 -11.04
N ALA A 546 -1.05 -5.88 -12.35
CA ALA A 546 0.06 -6.57 -12.98
C ALA A 546 1.43 -5.97 -12.62
N ALA A 547 1.50 -4.70 -12.19
CA ALA A 547 2.75 -4.07 -11.75
C ALA A 547 3.47 -4.93 -10.70
N PHE A 548 2.74 -5.50 -9.73
CA PHE A 548 3.24 -6.41 -8.70
C PHE A 548 4.03 -7.60 -9.28
N SER A 549 3.37 -8.42 -10.10
CA SER A 549 3.98 -9.61 -10.71
C SER A 549 5.08 -9.26 -11.71
N LEU A 550 4.89 -8.19 -12.50
CA LEU A 550 5.89 -7.71 -13.46
C LEU A 550 7.16 -7.24 -12.74
N SER A 551 7.02 -6.54 -11.62
CA SER A 551 8.14 -6.03 -10.82
C SER A 551 8.94 -7.18 -10.19
N LEU A 552 8.27 -8.14 -9.55
CA LEU A 552 8.95 -9.31 -8.96
C LEU A 552 9.65 -10.19 -10.01
N LEU A 553 9.04 -10.40 -11.18
CA LEU A 553 9.63 -11.21 -12.25
C LEU A 553 10.78 -10.50 -12.98
N SER A 554 10.68 -9.19 -13.21
CA SER A 554 11.69 -8.45 -14.00
C SER A 554 13.03 -8.30 -13.28
N PHE A 555 13.02 -8.31 -11.94
CA PHE A 555 14.23 -8.31 -11.10
C PHE A 555 14.59 -9.68 -10.52
N GLN A 556 13.93 -10.76 -10.94
CA GLN A 556 14.21 -12.09 -10.39
C GLN A 556 15.68 -12.47 -10.59
N ASN A 557 16.33 -12.98 -9.54
CA ASN A 557 17.77 -13.24 -9.44
C ASN A 557 18.69 -11.98 -9.53
N LEU A 558 18.15 -10.80 -9.86
CA LEU A 558 18.88 -9.53 -10.01
C LEU A 558 18.84 -8.62 -8.77
N ILE A 559 18.19 -9.07 -7.69
CA ILE A 559 18.21 -8.40 -6.37
C ILE A 559 19.56 -8.61 -5.65
N TYR A 560 20.03 -7.55 -4.99
CA TYR A 560 21.05 -7.58 -3.94
C TYR A 560 20.38 -7.26 -2.59
N PRO A 561 20.50 -8.11 -1.56
CA PRO A 561 19.86 -7.86 -0.28
C PRO A 561 20.55 -6.73 0.50
N LEU A 562 19.82 -5.66 0.78
CA LEU A 562 20.19 -4.65 1.77
C LEU A 562 19.87 -5.13 3.19
N ASP A 563 20.60 -4.63 4.19
CA ASP A 563 20.26 -4.87 5.59
C ASP A 563 18.91 -4.21 5.93
N GLY A 564 17.88 -5.03 6.18
CA GLY A 564 16.54 -4.58 6.58
C GLY A 564 16.49 -3.79 7.88
N ARG A 565 17.56 -3.77 8.69
CA ARG A 565 17.68 -2.88 9.87
C ARG A 565 17.90 -1.41 9.48
N SER A 566 18.37 -1.16 8.25
CA SER A 566 18.63 0.20 7.76
C SER A 566 17.35 0.99 7.46
N THR A 567 16.31 0.33 6.96
CA THR A 567 15.06 0.95 6.49
C THR A 567 13.87 0.30 7.18
N LEU A 568 13.31 0.98 8.18
CA LEU A 568 12.15 0.49 8.92
C LEU A 568 10.87 0.76 8.13
N SER A 569 10.16 -0.30 7.79
CA SER A 569 8.85 -0.26 7.11
C SER A 569 7.71 -0.48 8.11
N GLY A 570 6.51 0.00 7.76
CA GLY A 570 5.26 -0.21 8.50
C GLY A 570 4.60 1.06 9.03
N LEU A 571 5.24 2.23 8.93
CA LEU A 571 4.75 3.47 9.58
C LEU A 571 3.44 4.02 8.96
N GLY A 572 2.99 3.45 7.82
CA GLY A 572 1.67 3.72 7.22
C GLY A 572 0.59 2.69 7.56
N TYR A 573 0.83 1.71 8.44
CA TYR A 573 -0.24 0.81 8.92
C TYR A 573 -0.08 0.21 10.33
N ASP A 574 1.15 0.03 10.84
CA ASP A 574 1.40 -0.69 12.10
C ASP A 574 1.62 0.26 13.27
N TYR A 575 0.62 0.35 14.18
CA TYR A 575 0.69 1.10 15.44
C TYR A 575 1.66 0.49 16.47
N GLY A 576 2.20 -0.71 16.23
CA GLY A 576 3.09 -1.44 17.14
C GLY A 576 4.58 -1.13 17.03
N ILE A 577 4.98 -0.08 16.32
CA ILE A 577 6.40 0.21 16.06
C ILE A 577 7.09 0.81 17.31
N ASP A 578 8.16 0.14 17.74
CA ASP A 578 9.05 0.54 18.83
C ASP A 578 9.76 1.89 18.53
N PRO A 579 9.62 2.92 19.38
CA PRO A 579 10.28 4.21 19.21
C PRO A 579 11.81 4.16 19.20
N GLU A 580 12.45 3.25 19.95
CA GLU A 580 13.92 3.10 19.92
C GLU A 580 14.37 2.53 18.58
N VAL A 581 13.66 1.52 18.06
CA VAL A 581 13.93 0.96 16.72
C VAL A 581 13.74 2.04 15.66
N ALA A 582 12.64 2.80 15.71
CA ALA A 582 12.38 3.92 14.81
C ALA A 582 13.49 4.99 14.88
N GLN A 583 13.95 5.39 16.06
CA GLN A 583 15.06 6.35 16.19
C GLN A 583 16.43 5.77 15.75
N SER A 584 16.57 4.44 15.78
CA SER A 584 17.80 3.74 15.40
C SER A 584 18.00 3.57 13.88
N SER A 585 16.92 3.44 13.10
CA SER A 585 16.99 3.15 11.66
C SER A 585 17.48 4.35 10.82
N ALA A 586 18.15 4.06 9.71
CA ALA A 586 18.71 5.06 8.80
C ALA A 586 17.65 5.73 7.92
N ALA A 587 16.58 5.01 7.59
CA ALA A 587 15.38 5.52 6.95
C ALA A 587 14.11 4.91 7.59
N LEU A 588 13.00 5.64 7.47
CA LEU A 588 11.66 5.23 7.85
C LEU A 588 10.77 5.27 6.60
N HIS A 589 9.95 4.24 6.40
CA HIS A 589 9.09 4.06 5.23
C HIS A 589 7.64 3.96 5.72
N TYR A 590 6.80 4.88 5.26
CA TYR A 590 5.39 4.97 5.66
C TYR A 590 4.50 4.13 4.73
N ASN A 591 4.99 2.96 4.31
CA ASN A 591 4.22 2.04 3.50
C ASN A 591 2.91 1.64 4.21
N GLY A 592 1.81 1.58 3.46
CA GLY A 592 0.44 1.48 3.95
C GLY A 592 -0.34 2.81 3.90
N ASN A 593 -1.67 2.68 3.96
CA ASN A 593 -2.63 3.74 3.66
C ASN A 593 -2.56 4.99 4.58
N MET A 594 -2.04 4.88 5.81
CA MET A 594 -2.04 5.95 6.82
C MET A 594 -0.83 6.87 6.69
N LYS A 595 -0.66 7.45 5.49
CA LYS A 595 0.45 8.37 5.15
C LYS A 595 0.47 9.60 6.07
N PRO A 596 1.66 10.12 6.44
CA PRO A 596 1.79 11.14 7.49
C PRO A 596 1.21 12.52 7.12
N TRP A 597 1.02 12.79 5.82
CA TRP A 597 0.40 14.02 5.31
C TRP A 597 -1.13 14.01 5.29
N LEU A 598 -1.76 12.89 5.68
CA LEU A 598 -3.21 12.72 5.70
C LEU A 598 -3.75 12.86 7.13
N GLU A 599 -5.01 13.25 7.28
CA GLU A 599 -5.70 13.28 8.59
C GLU A 599 -5.73 11.88 9.25
N LEU A 600 -5.84 10.84 8.43
CA LEU A 600 -5.80 9.42 8.83
C LEU A 600 -4.41 8.89 9.22
N GLY A 601 -3.34 9.70 9.09
CA GLY A 601 -1.96 9.27 9.37
C GLY A 601 -1.68 9.03 10.86
N ILE A 602 -0.93 7.98 11.19
CA ILE A 602 -0.66 7.56 12.59
C ILE A 602 0.04 8.69 13.36
N LEU A 603 -0.63 9.23 14.38
CA LEU A 603 -0.27 10.49 15.05
C LEU A 603 1.14 10.46 15.66
N ASP A 604 1.51 9.37 16.34
CA ASP A 604 2.81 9.23 16.99
C ASP A 604 3.97 9.34 16.00
N TYR A 605 3.78 8.81 14.79
CA TYR A 605 4.80 8.78 13.75
C TYR A 605 4.86 10.06 12.93
N LYS A 606 3.77 10.85 12.85
CA LYS A 606 3.77 12.15 12.15
C LYS A 606 4.93 13.05 12.57
N ASN A 607 5.37 12.99 13.83
CA ASN A 607 6.49 13.79 14.34
C ASN A 607 7.82 13.54 13.60
N TYR A 608 8.09 12.31 13.15
CA TYR A 608 9.32 12.01 12.39
C TYR A 608 9.31 12.65 10.99
N TRP A 609 8.13 12.87 10.40
CA TRP A 609 7.93 13.49 9.08
C TRP A 609 7.78 15.02 9.19
N ARG A 610 6.88 15.51 10.06
CA ARG A 610 6.53 16.92 10.26
C ARG A 610 7.74 17.81 10.58
N ARG A 611 8.75 17.30 11.28
CA ARG A 611 10.01 18.02 11.58
C ARG A 611 10.81 18.45 10.34
N PHE A 612 10.53 17.86 9.17
CA PHE A 612 11.19 18.15 7.88
C PHE A 612 10.32 18.97 6.91
N LEU A 613 9.11 19.37 7.29
CA LEU A 613 8.31 20.32 6.51
C LEU A 613 9.01 21.68 6.39
N THR A 614 8.74 22.38 5.29
CA THR A 614 8.96 23.83 5.21
C THR A 614 8.07 24.51 6.23
N ARG A 615 8.62 25.49 6.97
CA ARG A 615 7.90 26.31 7.95
C ARG A 615 7.57 27.66 7.34
N GLU A 616 6.50 28.29 7.84
CA GLU A 616 6.16 29.69 7.53
C GLU A 616 6.01 29.94 6.02
N ASP A 617 5.52 28.94 5.27
CA ASP A 617 5.25 29.09 3.85
C ASP A 617 3.84 29.62 3.58
N ARG A 618 3.80 30.81 2.98
CA ARG A 618 2.57 31.52 2.62
C ARG A 618 1.53 30.63 1.93
N PHE A 619 1.92 29.73 1.02
CA PHE A 619 0.94 28.91 0.29
C PHE A 619 0.42 27.73 1.11
N MET A 620 1.22 27.21 2.05
CA MET A 620 0.75 26.23 3.03
C MET A 620 -0.28 26.87 3.95
N ASP A 621 0.02 28.07 4.48
CA ASP A 621 -0.87 28.82 5.35
C ASP A 621 -2.17 29.23 4.63
N GLU A 622 -2.07 29.84 3.44
CA GLU A 622 -3.19 30.27 2.58
C GLU A 622 -4.12 29.13 2.11
N CYS A 623 -3.70 27.87 2.26
CA CYS A 623 -4.46 26.67 1.92
C CYS A 623 -4.74 25.76 3.13
N ASN A 624 -4.47 26.22 4.36
CA ASN A 624 -4.64 25.47 5.62
C ASN A 624 -3.94 24.10 5.62
N VAL A 625 -2.74 24.01 5.04
CA VAL A 625 -1.94 22.78 4.97
C VAL A 625 -1.28 22.51 6.32
N ASN A 626 -2.01 21.83 7.21
CA ASN A 626 -1.55 21.40 8.53
C ASN A 626 -1.56 19.85 8.62
N PRO A 627 -0.47 19.16 8.24
CA PRO A 627 -0.41 17.69 8.20
C PRO A 627 0.07 17.10 9.52
#